data_AF-A0A2V6FLW1-F1
#
_entry.id   AF-A0A2V6FLW1-F1
#
_cell.length_a   1.000
_cell.length_b   1.000
_cell.length_c   1.000
_cell.angle_alpha   90.00
_cell.angle_beta   90.00
_cell.angle_gamma   90.00
#
_symmetry.space_group_name_H-M   'P 1'
#
loop_
_entity.id
_entity.type
_entity.pdbx_description
1 polymer ?
#
loop_
_entity_poly.entity_id
_entity_poly.type
_entity_poly.pdbx_seq_one_letter_code
_entity_poly.pdbx_strand_id
1 'polypeptide(L)'
;MRGLRLRFPSVSIYHDSADKIQKYLAHHRRTKADYIISGLPWANMPVNVQEHILSAVLASLAPDGMFTTFTYVHACWLPRARRFRERLERYFTQVKISRIVWRNVPPAFVYRCRVGGLTTGGRFTSLQ
;
A
#
# COMPACT_ATOMS: atom_id res chain seq x y z
N MET A 1 -14.69 -6.01 16.40
CA MET A 1 -14.39 -4.56 16.21
C MET A 1 -14.55 -3.69 17.46
N ARG A 2 -15.49 -3.97 18.38
CA ARG A 2 -15.70 -3.14 19.59
C ARG A 2 -14.43 -2.98 20.45
N GLY A 3 -13.67 -4.05 20.67
CA GLY A 3 -12.46 -4.01 21.50
C GLY A 3 -11.37 -3.05 20.98
N LEU A 4 -11.20 -2.91 19.66
CA LEU A 4 -10.20 -2.00 19.10
C LEU A 4 -10.63 -0.53 19.25
N ARG A 5 -11.92 -0.24 19.04
CA ARG A 5 -12.49 1.11 19.24
C ARG A 5 -12.39 1.58 20.68
N LEU A 6 -12.60 0.67 21.64
CA LEU A 6 -12.47 0.97 23.06
C LEU A 6 -11.02 1.25 23.47
N ARG A 7 -10.06 0.47 22.95
CA ARG A 7 -8.64 0.62 23.27
C ARG A 7 -7.98 1.83 22.59
N PHE A 8 -8.48 2.24 21.43
CA PHE A 8 -7.92 3.33 20.62
C PHE A 8 -9.01 4.33 20.21
N PRO A 9 -9.54 5.12 21.16
CA PRO A 9 -10.70 6.00 20.90
C PRO A 9 -10.38 7.15 19.94
N SER A 10 -9.11 7.54 19.81
CA SER A 10 -8.65 8.56 18.88
C SER A 10 -8.46 8.05 17.44
N VAL A 11 -8.62 6.74 17.20
CA VAL A 11 -8.39 6.13 15.88
C VAL A 11 -9.72 5.80 15.21
N SER A 12 -9.92 6.34 14.01
CA SER A 12 -11.02 5.93 13.13
C SER A 12 -10.81 4.50 12.65
N ILE A 13 -11.70 3.60 13.03
CA ILE A 13 -11.67 2.19 12.63
C ILE A 13 -12.86 1.91 11.72
N TYR A 14 -12.63 1.19 10.63
CA TYR A 14 -13.67 0.83 9.66
C TYR A 14 -13.62 -0.67 9.36
N HIS A 15 -14.81 -1.29 9.24
CA HIS A 15 -14.96 -2.64 8.72
C HIS A 15 -15.37 -2.55 7.27
N ASP A 16 -14.40 -2.57 6.38
CA ASP A 16 -14.63 -2.53 4.93
C ASP A 16 -13.40 -3.06 4.23
N SER A 17 -13.51 -3.23 2.92
CA SER A 17 -12.38 -3.61 2.08
C SER A 17 -11.41 -2.44 1.89
N ALA A 18 -10.11 -2.76 1.81
CA ALA A 18 -9.04 -1.77 1.71
C ALA A 18 -9.07 -0.97 0.39
N ASP A 19 -9.69 -1.49 -0.66
CA ASP A 19 -9.94 -0.76 -1.92
C ASP A 19 -10.92 0.42 -1.73
N LYS A 20 -11.64 0.49 -0.60
CA LYS A 20 -12.55 1.60 -0.25
C LYS A 20 -11.88 2.75 0.48
N ILE A 21 -10.54 2.81 0.55
CA ILE A 21 -9.81 3.87 1.27
C ILE A 21 -10.26 5.30 0.88
N GLN A 22 -10.54 5.57 -0.40
CA GLN A 22 -10.97 6.90 -0.88
C GLN A 22 -12.31 7.34 -0.26
N LYS A 23 -13.24 6.41 -0.04
CA LYS A 23 -14.53 6.65 0.64
C LYS A 23 -14.29 7.19 2.06
N TYR A 24 -13.33 6.61 2.78
CA TYR A 24 -13.04 7.00 4.17
C TYR A 24 -12.19 8.25 4.28
N LEU A 25 -11.29 8.50 3.32
CA LEU A 25 -10.64 9.81 3.20
C LEU A 25 -11.69 10.91 3.01
N ALA A 26 -12.62 10.72 2.06
CA ALA A 26 -13.70 11.67 1.80
C ALA A 26 -14.60 11.90 3.02
N HIS A 27 -14.96 10.84 3.75
CA HIS A 27 -15.70 10.94 5.01
C HIS A 27 -14.99 11.83 6.05
N HIS A 28 -13.66 11.87 6.04
CA HIS A 28 -12.85 12.74 6.88
C HIS A 28 -12.46 14.08 6.23
N ARG A 29 -13.13 14.45 5.12
CA ARG A 29 -12.84 15.66 4.34
C ARG A 29 -11.39 15.74 3.87
N ARG A 30 -10.80 14.59 3.56
CA ARG A 30 -9.48 14.44 2.95
C ARG A 30 -9.61 13.81 1.57
N THR A 31 -8.71 14.17 0.68
CA THR A 31 -8.62 13.54 -0.65
C THR A 31 -7.41 12.62 -0.75
N LYS A 32 -6.35 12.93 0.01
CA LYS A 32 -5.05 12.24 -0.02
C LYS A 32 -4.56 11.90 1.40
N ALA A 33 -3.68 10.91 1.48
CA ALA A 33 -2.94 10.52 2.66
C ALA A 33 -1.42 10.70 2.42
N ASP A 34 -0.73 11.23 3.43
CA ASP A 34 0.73 11.38 3.39
C ASP A 34 1.42 10.00 3.53
N TYR A 35 0.83 9.11 4.32
CA TYR A 35 1.37 7.79 4.59
C TYR A 35 0.26 6.74 4.55
N ILE A 36 0.51 5.64 3.84
CA ILE A 36 -0.33 4.45 3.87
C ILE A 36 0.51 3.27 4.31
N ILE A 37 0.10 2.63 5.39
CA ILE A 37 0.77 1.44 5.95
C ILE A 37 -0.18 0.25 5.77
N SER A 38 0.30 -0.81 5.12
CA SER A 38 -0.48 -2.03 4.87
C SER A 38 0.16 -3.23 5.56
N GLY A 39 -0.68 -3.98 6.27
CA GLY A 39 -0.35 -5.29 6.81
C GLY A 39 -0.97 -6.44 6.03
N LEU A 40 -1.44 -6.19 4.80
CA LEU A 40 -2.15 -7.20 4.00
C LEU A 40 -1.19 -8.31 3.53
N PRO A 41 -1.66 -9.57 3.45
CA PRO A 41 -0.85 -10.68 2.96
C PRO A 41 -0.84 -10.70 1.43
N TRP A 42 -0.23 -9.69 0.80
CA TRP A 42 -0.28 -9.46 -0.65
C TRP A 42 0.05 -10.71 -1.48
N ALA A 43 1.05 -11.51 -1.08
CA ALA A 43 1.44 -12.73 -1.77
C ALA A 43 0.32 -13.79 -1.85
N ASN A 44 -0.59 -13.82 -0.88
CA ASN A 44 -1.67 -14.82 -0.78
C ASN A 44 -2.94 -14.37 -1.51
N MET A 45 -3.05 -13.08 -1.83
CA MET A 45 -4.27 -12.51 -2.43
C MET A 45 -4.36 -12.80 -3.94
N PRO A 46 -5.57 -12.97 -4.49
CA PRO A 46 -5.76 -13.01 -5.94
C PRO A 46 -5.25 -11.74 -6.63
N VAL A 47 -4.76 -11.87 -7.87
CA VAL A 47 -4.09 -10.76 -8.59
C VAL A 47 -5.01 -9.56 -8.76
N ASN A 48 -6.27 -9.77 -9.16
CA ASN A 48 -7.28 -8.73 -9.31
C ASN A 48 -7.52 -7.96 -8.01
N VAL A 49 -7.56 -8.65 -6.87
CA VAL A 49 -7.75 -8.00 -5.55
C VAL A 49 -6.52 -7.14 -5.20
N GLN A 50 -5.31 -7.65 -5.47
CA GLN A 50 -4.10 -6.86 -5.28
C GLN A 50 -4.10 -5.59 -6.16
N GLU A 51 -4.53 -5.71 -7.42
CA GLU A 51 -4.58 -4.56 -8.34
C GLU A 51 -5.61 -3.52 -7.90
N HIS A 52 -6.80 -3.93 -7.49
CA HIS A 52 -7.82 -3.01 -6.98
C HIS A 52 -7.33 -2.24 -5.75
N ILE A 53 -6.73 -2.94 -4.78
CA ILE A 53 -6.24 -2.30 -3.55
C ILE A 53 -5.05 -1.41 -3.88
N LEU A 54 -4.10 -1.85 -4.70
CA LEU A 54 -2.93 -1.05 -5.07
C LEU A 54 -3.33 0.20 -5.86
N SER A 55 -4.30 0.08 -6.77
CA SER A 55 -4.87 1.23 -7.49
C SER A 55 -5.49 2.24 -6.52
N ALA A 56 -6.30 1.77 -5.56
CA ALA A 56 -6.89 2.62 -4.55
C ALA A 56 -5.84 3.30 -3.65
N VAL A 57 -4.76 2.59 -3.31
CA VAL A 57 -3.60 3.13 -2.59
C VAL A 57 -2.95 4.26 -3.38
N LEU A 58 -2.62 4.03 -4.65
CA LEU A 58 -2.00 5.04 -5.52
C LEU A 58 -2.89 6.27 -5.70
N ALA A 59 -4.18 6.07 -5.93
CA ALA A 59 -5.16 7.14 -6.05
C ALA A 59 -5.34 7.94 -4.74
N SER A 60 -5.02 7.33 -3.60
CA SER A 60 -5.15 7.94 -2.26
C SER A 60 -3.87 8.57 -1.74
N LEU A 61 -2.71 8.34 -2.35
CA LEU A 61 -1.45 8.93 -1.90
C LEU A 61 -1.31 10.39 -2.36
N ALA A 62 -0.80 11.22 -1.45
CA ALA A 62 -0.29 12.55 -1.79
C ALA A 62 0.90 12.46 -2.77
N PRO A 63 1.21 13.52 -3.53
CA PRO A 63 2.33 13.53 -4.48
C PRO A 63 3.69 13.13 -3.88
N ASP A 64 3.93 13.51 -2.62
CA ASP A 64 5.15 13.15 -1.86
C ASP A 64 4.89 12.03 -0.83
N GLY A 65 3.78 11.33 -0.98
CA GLY A 65 3.33 10.32 -0.04
C GLY A 65 4.14 9.03 -0.09
N MET A 66 4.08 8.26 1.00
CA MET A 66 4.78 6.98 1.14
C MET A 66 3.81 5.82 1.40
N PHE A 67 3.97 4.76 0.63
CA PHE A 67 3.34 3.47 0.89
C PHE A 67 4.33 2.51 1.53
N THR A 68 3.92 1.84 2.61
CA THR A 68 4.74 0.87 3.32
C THR A 68 3.97 -0.42 3.52
N THR A 69 4.56 -1.56 3.15
CA THR A 69 3.95 -2.87 3.38
C THR A 69 5.02 -3.90 3.71
N PHE A 70 4.67 -4.89 4.51
CA PHE A 70 5.60 -5.99 4.80
C PHE A 70 5.33 -7.21 3.91
N THR A 71 6.34 -8.06 3.78
CA THR A 71 6.23 -9.40 3.20
C THR A 71 7.14 -10.35 3.97
N TYR A 72 6.81 -11.63 3.90
CA TYR A 72 7.67 -12.67 4.44
C TYR A 72 8.71 -13.13 3.43
N VAL A 73 9.91 -13.44 3.93
CA VAL A 73 11.05 -13.91 3.11
C VAL A 73 10.67 -15.20 2.36
N HIS A 74 10.00 -16.14 3.03
CA HIS A 74 9.57 -17.40 2.41
C HIS A 74 8.47 -17.21 1.35
N ALA A 75 7.74 -16.10 1.35
CA ALA A 75 6.71 -15.84 0.37
C ALA A 75 7.29 -15.25 -0.94
N CYS A 76 8.52 -14.74 -0.92
CA CYS A 76 9.14 -14.08 -2.06
C CYS A 76 9.37 -15.00 -3.28
N TRP A 77 9.43 -16.32 -3.06
CA TRP A 77 9.57 -17.30 -4.15
C TRP A 77 8.27 -17.48 -4.94
N LEU A 78 7.13 -17.10 -4.38
CA LEU A 78 5.83 -17.27 -5.02
C LEU A 78 5.72 -16.33 -6.25
N PRO A 79 5.21 -16.82 -7.40
CA PRO A 79 5.01 -15.98 -8.58
C PRO A 79 4.16 -14.73 -8.31
N ARG A 80 3.19 -14.83 -7.40
CA ARG A 80 2.34 -13.70 -6.99
C ARG A 80 3.12 -12.62 -6.25
N ALA A 81 4.08 -13.01 -5.40
CA ALA A 81 4.93 -12.07 -4.67
C ALA A 81 5.92 -11.35 -5.61
N ARG A 82 6.48 -12.08 -6.59
CA ARG A 82 7.34 -11.50 -7.63
C ARG A 82 6.59 -10.47 -8.48
N ARG A 83 5.41 -10.84 -8.99
CA ARG A 83 4.53 -9.90 -9.73
C ARG A 83 4.07 -8.71 -8.90
N PHE A 84 3.87 -8.89 -7.59
CA PHE A 84 3.56 -7.77 -6.71
C PHE A 84 4.74 -6.80 -6.60
N ARG A 85 5.95 -7.31 -6.40
CA ARG A 85 7.17 -6.50 -6.40
C ARG A 85 7.36 -5.74 -7.73
N GLU A 86 7.20 -6.41 -8.87
CA GLU A 86 7.29 -5.77 -10.19
C GLU A 86 6.27 -4.63 -10.35
N ARG A 87 5.04 -4.80 -9.82
CA ARG A 87 4.04 -3.73 -9.80
C ARG A 87 4.47 -2.57 -8.91
N LEU A 88 5.05 -2.83 -7.73
CA LEU A 88 5.59 -1.76 -6.89
C LEU A 88 6.68 -0.96 -7.64
N GLU A 89 7.61 -1.66 -8.28
CA GLU A 89 8.70 -1.03 -9.05
C GLU A 89 8.18 -0.28 -10.29
N ARG A 90 7.03 -0.67 -10.85
CA ARG A 90 6.37 0.03 -11.95
C ARG A 90 5.67 1.32 -11.51
N TYR A 91 4.97 1.30 -10.38
CA TYR A 91 4.11 2.42 -9.97
C TYR A 91 4.82 3.44 -9.08
N PHE A 92 5.89 3.04 -8.39
CA PHE A 92 6.63 3.90 -7.49
C PHE A 92 8.02 4.18 -8.05
N THR A 93 8.45 5.44 -7.99
CA THR A 93 9.78 5.83 -8.47
C THR A 93 10.90 5.33 -7.58
N GLN A 94 10.60 5.06 -6.31
CA GLN A 94 11.54 4.49 -5.38
C GLN A 94 10.88 3.37 -4.58
N VAL A 95 11.46 2.17 -4.68
CA VAL A 95 11.10 1.01 -3.86
C VAL A 95 12.35 0.56 -3.09
N LYS A 96 12.32 0.73 -1.77
CA LYS A 96 13.39 0.30 -0.86
C LYS A 96 12.92 -0.86 0.01
N ILE A 97 13.85 -1.74 0.35
CA ILE A 97 13.59 -2.86 1.27
C ILE A 97 14.30 -2.57 2.60
N SER A 98 13.66 -2.89 3.73
CA SER A 98 14.30 -2.85 5.04
C SER A 98 15.30 -4.00 5.24
N ARG A 99 16.06 -3.96 6.33
CA ARG A 99 16.73 -5.17 6.83
C ARG A 99 15.66 -6.23 7.13
N ILE A 100 16.03 -7.50 6.94
CA ILE A 100 15.18 -8.64 7.34
C ILE A 100 15.09 -8.66 8.87
N VAL A 101 13.87 -8.76 9.37
CA VAL A 101 13.56 -8.92 10.79
C VAL A 101 13.51 -10.42 11.09
N TRP A 102 14.67 -10.99 11.41
CA TRP A 102 14.81 -12.42 11.72
C TRP A 102 14.09 -12.86 12.99
N ARG A 103 13.88 -11.93 13.93
CA ARG A 103 13.13 -12.17 15.16
C ARG A 103 11.62 -12.33 14.93
N ASN A 104 11.12 -11.95 13.76
CA ASN A 104 9.76 -12.26 13.34
C ASN A 104 9.77 -13.69 12.79
N VAL A 105 8.98 -14.60 13.34
CA VAL A 105 8.85 -15.97 12.81
C VAL A 105 7.48 -16.09 12.14
N PRO A 106 7.42 -16.33 10.81
CA PRO A 106 8.54 -16.45 9.87
C PRO A 106 9.20 -15.09 9.52
N PRO A 107 10.49 -15.06 9.11
CA PRO A 107 11.23 -13.83 8.83
C PRO A 107 10.53 -12.93 7.81
N ALA A 108 10.51 -11.63 8.09
CA ALA A 108 9.84 -10.63 7.25
C ALA A 108 10.74 -9.43 6.97
N PHE A 109 10.42 -8.69 5.91
CA PHE A 109 10.98 -7.37 5.62
C PHE A 109 9.89 -6.44 5.13
N VAL A 110 10.21 -5.16 5.03
CA VAL A 110 9.28 -4.09 4.67
C VAL A 110 9.71 -3.44 3.35
N TYR A 111 8.76 -3.30 2.43
CA TYR A 111 8.85 -2.39 1.29
C TYR A 111 8.49 -0.97 1.73
N ARG A 112 9.33 0.00 1.34
CA ARG A 112 9.10 1.43 1.48
C ARG A 112 9.07 2.04 0.08
N CYS A 113 7.90 2.48 -0.32
CA CYS A 113 7.60 2.93 -1.67
C CYS A 113 7.27 4.42 -1.64
N ARG A 114 7.98 5.24 -2.42
CA ARG A 114 7.65 6.66 -2.58
C ARG A 114 7.06 6.92 -3.96
N VAL A 115 6.01 7.73 -4.00
CA VAL A 115 5.52 8.31 -5.24
C VAL A 115 6.59 9.31 -5.69
N GLY A 116 6.94 9.29 -6.98
CA GLY A 116 7.80 10.35 -7.50
C GLY A 116 6.98 11.60 -7.58
N GLY A 117 7.44 12.69 -6.96
CA GLY A 117 6.93 14.00 -7.27
C GLY A 117 7.02 14.19 -8.78
N LEU A 118 5.88 14.21 -9.46
CA LEU A 118 5.79 14.79 -10.77
C LEU A 118 6.15 16.27 -10.55
N THR A 119 7.42 16.62 -10.74
CA THR A 119 7.76 18.00 -11.08
C THR A 119 6.88 18.35 -12.26
N THR A 120 5.96 19.29 -12.05
CA THR A 120 4.95 19.76 -13.00
C THR A 120 5.57 19.93 -14.39
N GLY A 121 5.32 18.98 -15.31
CA GLY A 121 5.87 19.04 -16.67
C GLY A 121 6.10 17.67 -17.29
N GLY A 122 5.04 16.92 -17.62
CA GLY A 122 5.19 15.62 -18.28
C GLY A 122 3.88 14.98 -18.72
N ARG A 123 3.38 15.42 -19.88
CA ARG A 123 2.38 14.81 -20.80
C ARG A 123 1.53 13.65 -20.25
N PHE A 124 0.26 13.95 -19.98
CA PHE A 124 -0.82 13.03 -20.30
C PHE A 124 -1.09 13.12 -21.81
N THR A 125 -0.56 12.20 -22.60
CA THR A 125 -1.11 11.93 -23.94
C THR A 125 -2.27 10.98 -23.79
N SER A 126 -3.47 11.53 -23.97
CA SER A 126 -4.71 10.80 -24.23
C SER A 126 -4.51 9.91 -25.46
N LEU A 127 -4.70 8.61 -25.33
CA LEU A 127 -4.97 7.75 -26.48
C LEU A 127 -6.47 7.84 -26.76
N GLN A 128 -6.80 8.48 -27.88
CA GLN A 128 -7.94 8.08 -28.70
C GLN A 128 -7.58 6.80 -29.45
#